data_AF-A0A954ZSI5-F1
#
_entry.id   AF-A0A954ZSI5-F1
#
_cell.length_a   1.000
_cell.length_b   1.000
_cell.length_c   1.000
_cell.angle_alpha   90.00
_cell.angle_beta   90.00
_cell.angle_gamma   90.00
#
_symmetry.space_group_name_H-M   'P 1'
#
loop_
_entity.id
_entity.type
_entity.pdbx_description
1 polymer ?
#
loop_
_entity_poly.entity_id
_entity_poly.type
_entity_poly.pdbx_seq_one_letter_code
_entity_poly.pdbx_strand_id
1 'polypeptide(L)'
;MPSILEYIQLGLEQEDHLLRDQHAVRGIDALRETELHPLICQSFTASPTHCLREVYYPSSPHEAPRGSQRDRCDLVLLPDGKKSLYDPVHAHKELLSASGTLFEPVAQTPEIEPHECDPRDAMWIEIKIIPQFRYVDGVPGPNAKYAHELLSGPGTDAIKLGADPMIAHGGLLVVLFNELQEAGVHDLSIAMRELIDRDLPVGMPEMETFPIVDRCGNAFCTLGLIPLRL
;
A
#
# COMPACT_ATOMS: atom_id res chain seq x y z
N MET A 1 -3.00 6.77 -19.98
CA MET A 1 -2.13 7.02 -18.82
C MET A 1 -1.64 5.68 -18.34
N PRO A 2 -0.40 5.58 -17.85
CA PRO A 2 0.09 4.34 -17.28
C PRO A 2 -0.80 3.87 -16.12
N SER A 3 -0.92 2.55 -15.93
CA SER A 3 -1.60 1.95 -14.78
C SER A 3 -0.79 2.18 -13.49
N ILE A 4 -1.42 1.93 -12.34
CA ILE A 4 -0.74 1.97 -11.03
C ILE A 4 0.46 1.02 -11.03
N LEU A 5 0.29 -0.20 -11.55
CA LEU A 5 1.35 -1.20 -11.61
C LEU A 5 2.48 -0.79 -12.55
N GLU A 6 2.18 -0.17 -13.69
CA GLU A 6 3.21 0.30 -14.62
C GLU A 6 4.11 1.36 -13.98
N TYR A 7 3.56 2.32 -13.22
CA TYR A 7 4.39 3.28 -12.49
C TYR A 7 5.30 2.58 -11.48
N ILE A 8 4.73 1.67 -10.68
CA ILE A 8 5.47 0.96 -9.63
C ILE A 8 6.58 0.10 -10.24
N GLN A 9 6.28 -0.67 -11.29
CA GLN A 9 7.25 -1.46 -12.04
C GLN A 9 8.41 -0.59 -12.52
N LEU A 10 8.13 0.51 -13.24
CA LEU A 10 9.18 1.38 -13.78
C LEU A 10 10.10 1.92 -12.68
N GLY A 11 9.54 2.32 -11.53
CA GLY A 11 10.35 2.80 -10.41
C GLY A 11 11.20 1.71 -9.75
N LEU A 12 10.67 0.48 -9.61
CA LEU A 12 11.42 -0.65 -9.04
C LEU A 12 12.48 -1.19 -10.02
N GLU A 13 12.21 -1.23 -11.32
CA GLU A 13 13.19 -1.53 -12.36
C GLU A 13 14.34 -0.51 -12.34
N GLN A 14 14.02 0.78 -12.22
CA GLN A 14 15.02 1.83 -12.10
C GLN A 14 15.90 1.64 -10.86
N GLU A 15 15.30 1.29 -9.70
CA GLU A 15 16.07 1.03 -8.49
C GLU A 15 16.97 -0.22 -8.61
N ASP A 16 16.48 -1.32 -9.20
CA ASP A 16 17.33 -2.51 -9.43
C ASP A 16 18.50 -2.19 -10.37
N HIS A 17 18.26 -1.37 -11.40
CA HIS A 17 19.33 -0.85 -12.27
C HIS A 17 20.36 -0.02 -11.49
N LEU A 18 19.92 0.89 -10.61
CA LEU A 18 20.83 1.69 -9.78
C LEU A 18 21.65 0.81 -8.84
N LEU A 19 21.03 -0.16 -8.18
CA LEU A 19 21.73 -1.11 -7.31
C LEU A 19 22.73 -1.97 -8.10
N ARG A 20 22.38 -2.36 -9.32
CA ARG A 20 23.30 -3.07 -10.23
C ARG A 20 24.50 -2.21 -10.58
N ASP A 21 24.31 -0.96 -10.98
CA ASP A 21 25.38 -0.04 -11.37
C ASP A 21 26.31 0.28 -10.19
N GLN A 22 25.77 0.30 -8.97
CA GLN A 22 26.53 0.46 -7.73
C GLN A 22 27.26 -0.82 -7.29
N HIS A 23 27.09 -1.92 -8.02
CA HIS A 23 27.58 -3.25 -7.66
C HIS A 23 27.11 -3.66 -6.24
N ALA A 24 25.87 -3.32 -5.90
CA ALA A 24 25.29 -3.63 -4.60
C ALA A 24 25.20 -5.15 -4.41
N VAL A 25 25.62 -5.60 -3.22
CA VAL A 25 25.59 -7.02 -2.82
C VAL A 25 24.16 -7.51 -2.58
N ARG A 26 23.24 -6.60 -2.29
CA ARG A 26 21.83 -6.87 -2.01
C ARG A 26 20.95 -6.13 -3.03
N GLY A 27 19.87 -6.79 -3.46
CA GLY A 27 18.93 -6.25 -4.44
C GLY A 27 17.70 -5.63 -3.76
N ILE A 28 16.73 -5.23 -4.59
CA ILE A 28 15.43 -4.71 -4.11
C ILE A 28 14.65 -5.75 -3.29
N ASP A 29 14.93 -7.04 -3.49
CA ASP A 29 14.37 -8.18 -2.77
C ASP A 29 14.92 -8.37 -1.35
N ALA A 30 15.95 -7.60 -0.98
CA ALA A 30 16.50 -7.55 0.37
C ALA A 30 16.00 -6.35 1.19
N LEU A 31 15.24 -5.43 0.57
CA LEU A 31 14.72 -4.23 1.23
C LEU A 31 13.61 -4.61 2.21
N ARG A 32 13.56 -3.94 3.35
CA ARG A 32 12.42 -4.04 4.28
C ARG A 32 11.25 -3.22 3.77
N GLU A 33 10.06 -3.49 4.29
CA GLU A 33 8.84 -2.70 4.02
C GLU A 33 9.07 -1.20 4.16
N THR A 34 9.69 -0.79 5.27
CA THR A 34 10.03 0.61 5.56
C THR A 34 10.98 1.26 4.54
N GLU A 35 11.72 0.45 3.78
CA GLU A 35 12.65 0.90 2.74
C GLU A 35 12.01 0.86 1.35
N LEU A 36 11.10 -0.08 1.10
CA LEU A 36 10.40 -0.21 -0.18
C LEU A 36 9.23 0.78 -0.33
N HIS A 37 8.46 1.08 0.74
CA HIS A 37 7.31 1.99 0.64
C HIS A 37 7.70 3.39 0.11
N PRO A 38 8.82 4.01 0.56
CA PRO A 38 9.32 5.24 -0.05
C PRO A 38 9.61 5.13 -1.54
N LEU A 39 10.16 4.01 -2.01
CA LEU A 39 10.48 3.80 -3.42
C LEU A 39 9.21 3.69 -4.27
N ILE A 40 8.25 2.87 -3.82
CA ILE A 40 6.95 2.70 -4.49
C ILE A 40 6.22 4.04 -4.58
N CYS A 41 6.24 4.86 -3.52
CA CYS A 41 5.66 6.19 -3.54
C CYS A 41 6.37 7.13 -4.52
N GLN A 42 7.71 7.08 -4.58
CA GLN A 42 8.49 7.90 -5.51
C GLN A 42 8.22 7.56 -6.98
N SER A 43 7.79 6.34 -7.30
CA SER A 43 7.37 5.95 -8.65
C SER A 43 6.26 6.84 -9.22
N PHE A 44 5.48 7.51 -8.37
CA PHE A 44 4.41 8.42 -8.78
C PHE A 44 4.87 9.88 -8.95
N THR A 45 6.16 10.20 -8.75
CA THR A 45 6.65 11.60 -8.84
C THR A 45 6.47 12.20 -10.24
N ALA A 46 6.53 11.37 -11.28
CA ALA A 46 6.30 11.78 -12.66
C ALA A 46 4.82 11.66 -13.09
N SER A 47 3.94 11.20 -12.19
CA SER A 47 2.51 11.04 -12.42
C SER A 47 1.73 12.30 -12.00
N PRO A 48 0.58 12.60 -12.64
CA PRO A 48 -0.38 13.58 -12.10
C PRO A 48 -0.99 13.16 -10.75
N THR A 49 -0.95 11.86 -10.42
CA THR A 49 -1.40 11.31 -9.15
C THR A 49 -0.40 11.62 -8.04
N HIS A 50 -0.87 12.21 -6.94
CA HIS A 50 -0.05 12.39 -5.75
C HIS A 50 -0.13 11.15 -4.86
N CYS A 51 1.03 10.63 -4.44
CA CYS A 51 1.12 9.50 -3.52
C CYS A 51 1.56 9.98 -2.13
N LEU A 52 0.75 9.67 -1.13
CA LEU A 52 1.04 9.87 0.28
C LEU A 52 1.42 8.53 0.93
N ARG A 53 2.22 8.56 1.99
CA ARG A 53 2.61 7.36 2.76
C ARG A 53 2.19 7.46 4.21
N GLU A 54 1.99 6.31 4.85
CA GLU A 54 1.78 6.20 6.30
C GLU A 54 0.63 7.08 6.79
N VAL A 55 -0.46 7.11 6.02
CA VAL A 55 -1.60 8.00 6.24
C VAL A 55 -2.54 7.37 7.25
N TYR A 56 -2.97 8.13 8.25
CA TYR A 56 -3.95 7.64 9.21
C TYR A 56 -5.27 7.26 8.54
N TYR A 57 -5.84 6.14 8.96
CA TYR A 57 -7.19 5.76 8.53
C TYR A 57 -8.22 6.87 8.82
N PRO A 58 -9.16 7.13 7.89
CA PRO A 58 -10.09 8.25 7.99
C PRO A 58 -11.23 8.01 8.99
N SER A 59 -11.24 6.85 9.66
CA SER A 59 -12.29 6.28 10.51
C SER A 59 -13.18 7.29 11.25
N SER A 60 -14.48 6.97 11.30
CA SER A 60 -15.58 7.85 11.75
C SER A 60 -15.26 8.76 12.95
N PRO A 61 -15.56 10.07 12.86
CA PRO A 61 -15.35 11.03 13.94
C PRO A 61 -15.95 10.63 15.30
N HIS A 62 -17.01 9.81 15.28
CA HIS A 62 -17.79 9.43 16.46
C HIS A 62 -17.14 8.34 17.32
N GLU A 63 -16.19 7.58 16.77
CA GLU A 63 -15.55 6.44 17.45
C GLU A 63 -14.01 6.53 17.45
N ALA A 64 -13.46 7.73 17.23
CA ALA A 64 -12.04 7.90 16.96
C ALA A 64 -11.14 7.71 18.20
N PRO A 65 -10.13 6.80 18.15
CA PRO A 65 -9.09 6.69 19.17
C PRO A 65 -8.25 7.97 19.33
N ARG A 66 -7.48 8.05 20.43
CA ARG A 66 -6.44 9.10 20.58
C ARG A 66 -5.46 9.01 19.41
N GLY A 67 -4.95 10.14 18.92
CA GLY A 67 -4.23 10.20 17.62
C GLY A 67 -3.04 9.24 17.48
N SER A 68 -2.34 8.93 18.57
CA SER A 68 -1.22 7.96 18.57
C SER A 68 -1.64 6.49 18.49
N GLN A 69 -2.94 6.19 18.54
CA GLN A 69 -3.52 4.84 18.48
C GLN A 69 -4.25 4.59 17.15
N ARG A 70 -4.28 5.56 16.24
CA ARG A 70 -4.86 5.36 14.91
C ARG A 70 -3.89 4.54 14.08
N ASP A 71 -4.40 3.47 13.49
CA ASP A 71 -3.69 2.73 12.48
C ASP A 71 -3.45 3.60 11.24
N ARG A 72 -2.48 3.19 10.44
CA ARG A 72 -2.07 3.87 9.21
C ARG A 72 -2.16 2.90 8.04
N CYS A 73 -2.50 3.45 6.89
CA CYS A 73 -2.40 2.79 5.61
C CYS A 73 -1.03 3.12 4.99
N ASP A 74 -0.42 2.13 4.35
CA ASP A 74 0.92 2.25 3.78
C ASP A 74 1.00 3.34 2.72
N LEU A 75 0.05 3.33 1.76
CA LEU A 75 -0.04 4.31 0.67
C LEU A 75 -1.45 4.83 0.45
N VAL A 76 -1.55 6.09 0.04
CA VAL A 76 -2.80 6.69 -0.47
C VAL A 76 -2.51 7.43 -1.76
N LEU A 77 -3.21 7.08 -2.84
CA LEU A 77 -3.15 7.76 -4.12
C LEU A 77 -4.30 8.75 -4.23
N LEU A 78 -3.96 10.02 -4.49
CA LEU A 78 -4.93 11.09 -4.66
C LEU A 78 -5.27 11.29 -6.14
N PRO A 79 -6.53 11.61 -6.48
CA PRO A 79 -6.91 12.04 -7.83
C PRO A 79 -6.07 13.22 -8.33
N ASP A 80 -6.00 13.37 -9.66
CA ASP A 80 -5.29 14.49 -10.30
C ASP A 80 -5.73 15.85 -9.75
N GLY A 81 -4.77 16.74 -9.57
CA GLY A 81 -4.97 18.10 -9.02
C GLY A 81 -5.08 18.17 -7.50
N LYS A 82 -5.17 17.04 -6.78
CA LYS A 82 -5.16 17.01 -5.31
C LYS A 82 -3.74 16.90 -4.76
N LYS A 83 -3.48 17.56 -3.63
CA LYS A 83 -2.14 17.68 -3.01
C LYS A 83 -2.08 17.18 -1.57
N SER A 84 -3.22 17.11 -0.90
CA SER A 84 -3.34 16.64 0.49
C SER A 84 -4.63 15.88 0.67
N LEU A 85 -4.73 15.11 1.75
CA LEU A 85 -5.93 14.38 2.14
C LEU A 85 -6.60 15.13 3.30
N TYR A 86 -7.91 15.33 3.21
CA TYR A 86 -8.70 15.86 4.32
C TYR A 86 -8.80 14.81 5.44
N ASP A 87 -8.47 15.20 6.68
CA ASP A 87 -8.59 14.32 7.86
C ASP A 87 -9.87 14.65 8.66
N PRO A 88 -10.96 13.87 8.50
CA PRO A 88 -12.23 14.12 9.18
C PRO A 88 -12.13 14.01 10.70
N VAL A 89 -11.20 13.18 11.22
CA VAL A 89 -10.98 13.03 12.67
C VAL A 89 -10.30 14.27 13.23
N HIS A 90 -9.35 14.85 12.49
CA HIS A 90 -8.70 16.08 12.89
C HIS A 90 -9.69 17.25 12.88
N ALA A 91 -10.44 17.41 11.79
CA ALA A 91 -11.48 18.43 11.67
C ALA A 91 -12.52 18.35 12.80
N HIS A 92 -12.93 17.14 13.19
CA HIS A 92 -13.84 16.94 14.32
C HIS A 92 -13.21 17.32 15.67
N LYS A 93 -11.92 17.01 15.89
CA LYS A 93 -11.20 17.40 17.11
C LYS A 93 -11.06 18.92 17.22
N GLU A 94 -10.79 19.61 16.12
CA GLU A 94 -10.76 21.07 16.09
C GLU A 94 -12.11 21.67 16.47
N LEU A 95 -13.21 21.14 15.91
CA LEU A 95 -14.57 21.54 16.28
C LEU A 95 -14.85 21.34 17.77
N LEU A 96 -14.53 20.15 18.30
CA LEU A 96 -14.74 19.84 19.73
C LEU A 96 -13.90 20.72 20.66
N SER A 97 -12.70 21.13 20.23
CA SER A 97 -11.82 21.99 21.03
C SER A 97 -12.42 23.38 21.30
N ALA A 98 -13.37 23.82 20.48
CA ALA A 98 -14.09 25.07 20.68
C ALA A 98 -15.24 24.97 21.70
N SER A 99 -15.70 23.77 22.06
CA SER A 99 -16.81 23.61 23.00
C SER A 99 -16.43 24.10 24.40
N GLY A 100 -17.31 24.89 25.01
CA GLY A 100 -17.05 25.54 26.30
C GLY A 100 -16.09 26.74 26.22
N THR A 101 -15.72 27.19 25.02
CA THR A 101 -14.89 28.39 24.81
C THR A 101 -15.73 29.56 24.27
N LEU A 102 -15.16 30.77 24.26
CA LEU A 102 -15.80 31.94 23.65
C LEU A 102 -16.05 31.80 22.13
N PHE A 103 -15.39 30.84 21.47
CA PHE A 103 -15.49 30.59 20.04
C PHE A 103 -16.54 29.54 19.68
N GLU A 104 -17.17 28.87 20.65
CA GLU A 104 -18.21 27.87 20.41
C GLU A 104 -19.33 28.34 19.46
N PRO A 105 -19.86 29.58 19.54
CA PRO A 105 -20.95 30.02 18.67
C PRO A 105 -20.56 30.19 17.19
N VAL A 106 -19.25 30.27 16.89
CA VAL A 106 -18.72 30.47 15.53
C VAL A 106 -17.94 29.27 15.03
N ALA A 107 -17.78 28.23 15.85
CA ALA A 107 -17.07 27.01 15.47
C ALA A 107 -17.89 26.23 14.44
N GLN A 108 -17.24 25.87 13.33
CA GLN A 108 -17.83 25.10 12.24
C GLN A 108 -16.84 24.01 11.83
N THR A 109 -17.35 22.91 11.30
CA THR A 109 -16.48 21.90 10.68
C THR A 109 -15.77 22.56 9.49
N PRO A 110 -14.43 22.50 9.42
CA PRO A 110 -13.69 22.97 8.26
C PRO A 110 -14.24 22.36 6.97
N GLU A 111 -14.40 23.20 5.94
CA GLU A 111 -14.72 22.72 4.60
C GLU A 111 -13.48 22.05 3.98
N ILE A 112 -13.69 21.07 3.10
CA ILE A 112 -12.61 20.46 2.32
C ILE A 112 -12.09 21.50 1.33
N GLU A 113 -10.81 21.86 1.44
CA GLU A 113 -10.22 22.85 0.55
C GLU A 113 -10.10 22.30 -0.88
N PRO A 114 -10.08 23.15 -1.93
CA PRO A 114 -10.03 22.67 -3.32
C PRO A 114 -8.84 21.75 -3.65
N HIS A 115 -7.72 21.92 -2.94
CA HIS A 115 -6.50 21.12 -3.09
C HIS A 115 -6.49 19.84 -2.24
N GLU A 116 -7.45 19.69 -1.33
CA GLU A 116 -7.62 18.51 -0.49
C GLU A 116 -8.52 17.48 -1.17
N CYS A 117 -8.20 16.21 -0.95
CA CYS A 117 -9.00 15.06 -1.37
C CYS A 117 -9.91 14.62 -0.22
N ASP A 118 -11.19 14.38 -0.52
CA ASP A 118 -12.05 13.62 0.39
C ASP A 118 -11.51 12.19 0.48
N PRO A 119 -11.40 11.58 1.69
CA PRO A 119 -10.98 10.18 1.85
C PRO A 119 -11.69 9.18 0.95
N ARG A 120 -12.96 9.43 0.62
CA ARG A 120 -13.78 8.55 -0.23
C ARG A 120 -13.37 8.60 -1.71
N ASP A 121 -12.73 9.68 -2.15
CA ASP A 121 -12.27 9.83 -3.53
C ASP A 121 -10.82 9.33 -3.72
N ALA A 122 -10.12 8.99 -2.64
CA ALA A 122 -8.74 8.50 -2.67
C ALA A 122 -8.68 6.98 -2.79
N MET A 123 -7.59 6.46 -3.39
CA MET A 123 -7.29 5.02 -3.42
C MET A 123 -6.34 4.66 -2.28
N TRP A 124 -6.79 3.82 -1.35
CA TRP A 124 -6.07 3.36 -0.18
C TRP A 124 -5.41 2.01 -0.46
N ILE A 125 -4.10 1.89 -0.27
CA ILE A 125 -3.33 0.69 -0.64
C ILE A 125 -2.48 0.23 0.53
N GLU A 126 -2.71 -1.00 0.97
CA GLU A 126 -1.79 -1.70 1.87
C GLU A 126 -0.79 -2.54 1.08
N ILE A 127 0.47 -2.54 1.49
CA ILE A 127 1.55 -3.24 0.81
C ILE A 127 1.91 -4.51 1.58
N LYS A 128 2.16 -5.58 0.84
CA LYS A 128 2.78 -6.79 1.39
C LYS A 128 3.94 -7.25 0.52
N ILE A 129 5.13 -7.30 1.12
CA ILE A 129 6.35 -7.77 0.46
C ILE A 129 6.61 -9.20 0.86
N ILE A 130 6.64 -10.09 -0.12
CA ILE A 130 6.71 -11.53 0.14
C ILE A 130 7.77 -12.13 -0.78
N PRO A 131 8.97 -12.43 -0.26
CA PRO A 131 9.99 -13.07 -1.07
C PRO A 131 9.95 -14.61 -0.93
N GLN A 132 10.19 -15.34 -2.02
CA GLN A 132 10.44 -16.79 -2.01
C GLN A 132 11.75 -17.11 -1.29
N PHE A 133 12.77 -16.27 -1.48
CA PHE A 133 14.05 -16.37 -0.79
C PHE A 133 14.37 -15.08 -0.04
N ARG A 134 14.80 -15.18 1.22
CA ARG A 134 15.10 -14.02 2.06
C ARG A 134 16.42 -14.18 2.79
N TYR A 135 17.01 -13.04 3.16
CA TYR A 135 18.17 -13.03 4.03
C TYR A 135 17.77 -13.29 5.49
N VAL A 136 18.39 -14.29 6.11
CA VAL A 136 18.34 -14.55 7.55
C VAL A 136 19.77 -14.50 8.06
N ASP A 137 20.03 -13.59 9.02
CA ASP A 137 21.38 -13.32 9.53
C ASP A 137 22.42 -13.05 8.42
N GLY A 138 21.96 -12.40 7.35
CA GLY A 138 22.79 -12.03 6.19
C GLY A 138 23.03 -13.17 5.19
N VAL A 139 22.48 -14.36 5.41
CA VAL A 139 22.59 -15.51 4.50
C VAL A 139 21.27 -15.68 3.75
N PRO A 140 21.29 -15.77 2.40
CA PRO A 140 20.08 -16.02 1.63
C PRO A 140 19.60 -17.46 1.82
N GLY A 141 18.30 -17.65 1.99
CA GLY A 141 17.69 -18.98 2.06
C GLY A 141 16.19 -18.97 1.79
N PRO A 142 15.58 -20.16 1.60
CA PRO A 142 14.16 -20.27 1.32
C PRO A 142 13.30 -19.67 2.44
N ASN A 143 12.24 -18.96 2.07
CA ASN A 143 11.24 -18.46 3.01
C ASN A 143 10.28 -19.58 3.40
N ALA A 144 10.56 -20.24 4.53
CA ALA A 144 9.71 -21.32 5.05
C ALA A 144 8.26 -20.89 5.37
N LYS A 145 7.97 -19.58 5.41
CA LYS A 145 6.64 -19.02 5.67
C LYS A 145 5.95 -18.48 4.41
N TYR A 146 6.57 -18.62 3.24
CA TYR A 146 6.11 -18.02 1.97
C TYR A 146 4.62 -18.20 1.70
N ALA A 147 4.12 -19.45 1.69
CA ALA A 147 2.71 -19.72 1.44
C ALA A 147 1.77 -19.17 2.52
N HIS A 148 2.23 -19.11 3.77
CA HIS A 148 1.46 -18.50 4.85
C HIS A 148 1.40 -16.97 4.70
N GLU A 149 2.53 -16.33 4.42
CA GLU A 149 2.63 -14.87 4.21
C GLU A 149 1.75 -14.42 3.03
N LEU A 150 1.70 -15.20 1.94
CA LEU A 150 0.81 -14.96 0.77
C LEU A 150 -0.68 -14.94 1.11
N LEU A 151 -1.10 -15.63 2.16
CA LEU A 151 -2.51 -15.76 2.53
C LEU A 151 -2.89 -14.89 3.73
N SER A 152 -2.11 -14.93 4.81
CA SER A 152 -2.50 -14.32 6.08
C SER A 152 -2.32 -12.80 6.10
N GLY A 153 -1.24 -12.30 5.50
CA GLY A 153 -0.95 -10.87 5.41
C GLY A 153 -2.01 -10.14 4.59
N PRO A 154 -2.14 -10.44 3.29
CA PRO A 154 -3.15 -9.83 2.43
C PRO A 154 -4.57 -10.01 2.95
N GLY A 155 -4.93 -11.19 3.48
CA GLY A 155 -6.26 -11.42 4.04
C GLY A 155 -6.59 -10.54 5.24
N THR A 156 -5.62 -10.33 6.15
CA THR A 156 -5.78 -9.46 7.32
C THR A 156 -5.96 -8.00 6.92
N ASP A 157 -5.17 -7.53 5.95
CA ASP A 157 -5.26 -6.16 5.47
C ASP A 157 -6.54 -5.90 4.65
N ALA A 158 -7.04 -6.89 3.89
CA ALA A 158 -8.34 -6.79 3.21
C ALA A 158 -9.46 -6.53 4.21
N ILE A 159 -9.49 -7.28 5.31
CA ILE A 159 -10.51 -7.13 6.38
C ILE A 159 -10.36 -5.75 7.03
N LYS A 160 -9.13 -5.33 7.33
CA LYS A 160 -8.84 -4.05 7.98
C LYS A 160 -9.28 -2.87 7.12
N LEU A 161 -8.88 -2.84 5.85
CA LEU A 161 -9.28 -1.81 4.89
C LEU A 161 -10.80 -1.80 4.70
N GLY A 162 -11.42 -2.97 4.52
CA GLY A 162 -12.87 -3.09 4.29
C GLY A 162 -13.74 -2.78 5.51
N ALA A 163 -13.15 -2.66 6.70
CA ALA A 163 -13.86 -2.26 7.91
C ALA A 163 -14.01 -0.73 8.06
N ASP A 164 -13.25 0.07 7.30
CA ASP A 164 -13.35 1.53 7.39
C ASP A 164 -14.44 2.07 6.46
N PRO A 165 -15.53 2.66 7.00
CA PRO A 165 -16.69 3.08 6.19
C PRO A 165 -16.42 4.31 5.30
N MET A 166 -15.27 4.99 5.46
CA MET A 166 -14.89 6.13 4.62
C MET A 166 -13.97 5.74 3.47
N ILE A 167 -13.48 4.50 3.43
CA ILE A 167 -12.71 3.98 2.30
C ILE A 167 -13.69 3.45 1.25
N ALA A 168 -13.84 4.16 0.13
CA ALA A 168 -14.64 3.70 -1.01
C ALA A 168 -13.78 3.00 -2.08
N HIS A 169 -12.47 3.30 -2.11
CA HIS A 169 -11.52 2.68 -3.02
C HIS A 169 -10.32 2.16 -2.23
N GLY A 170 -10.27 0.83 -2.07
CA GLY A 170 -9.19 0.15 -1.38
C GLY A 170 -8.53 -0.90 -2.26
N GLY A 171 -7.27 -1.20 -1.99
CA GLY A 171 -6.55 -2.27 -2.66
C GLY A 171 -5.40 -2.82 -1.82
N LEU A 172 -4.92 -3.99 -2.23
CA LEU A 172 -3.71 -4.60 -1.68
C LEU A 172 -2.67 -4.67 -2.79
N LEU A 173 -1.47 -4.16 -2.53
CA LEU A 173 -0.32 -4.38 -3.40
C LEU A 173 0.54 -5.49 -2.82
N VAL A 174 0.51 -6.66 -3.46
CA VAL A 174 1.44 -7.75 -3.15
C VAL A 174 2.67 -7.61 -4.06
N VAL A 175 3.84 -7.40 -3.44
CA VAL A 175 5.14 -7.40 -4.11
C VAL A 175 5.81 -8.74 -3.83
N LEU A 176 5.77 -9.61 -4.83
CA LEU A 176 6.29 -10.97 -4.75
C LEU A 176 7.68 -11.01 -5.38
N PHE A 177 8.67 -11.56 -4.68
CA PHE A 177 9.97 -11.87 -5.27
C PHE A 177 10.08 -13.38 -5.46
N ASN A 178 10.38 -13.82 -6.67
CA ASN A 178 10.26 -15.22 -7.07
C ASN A 178 11.39 -15.66 -8.02
N GLU A 179 11.71 -16.96 -8.00
CA GLU A 179 12.78 -17.54 -8.82
C GLU A 179 12.41 -17.58 -10.32
N LEU A 180 11.16 -17.91 -10.64
CA LEU A 180 10.66 -18.08 -12.00
C LEU A 180 9.43 -17.22 -12.23
N GLN A 181 9.33 -16.57 -13.39
CA GLN A 181 8.20 -15.71 -13.77
C GLN A 181 6.85 -16.43 -13.57
N GLU A 182 6.73 -17.66 -14.06
CA GLU A 182 5.47 -18.42 -14.01
C GLU A 182 5.08 -18.78 -12.59
N ALA A 183 6.04 -19.00 -11.70
CA ALA A 183 5.78 -19.32 -10.29
C ALA A 183 5.11 -18.14 -9.58
N GLY A 184 5.59 -16.92 -9.80
CA GLY A 184 5.03 -15.73 -9.16
C GLY A 184 3.57 -15.49 -9.55
N VAL A 185 3.27 -15.55 -10.85
CA VAL A 185 1.91 -15.40 -11.38
C VAL A 185 0.98 -16.51 -10.87
N HIS A 186 1.46 -17.76 -10.90
CA HIS A 186 0.71 -18.91 -10.41
C HIS A 186 0.37 -18.79 -8.91
N ASP A 187 1.37 -18.52 -8.08
CA ASP A 187 1.22 -18.48 -6.63
C ASP A 187 0.29 -17.34 -6.19
N LEU A 188 0.45 -16.15 -6.78
CA LEU A 188 -0.44 -15.01 -6.53
C LEU A 188 -1.88 -15.33 -6.96
N SER A 189 -2.07 -15.96 -8.12
CA SER A 189 -3.40 -16.35 -8.61
C SER A 189 -4.09 -17.36 -7.68
N ILE A 190 -3.34 -18.37 -7.18
CA ILE A 190 -3.86 -19.32 -6.20
C ILE A 190 -4.20 -18.63 -4.88
N ALA A 191 -3.30 -17.77 -4.38
CA ALA A 191 -3.52 -17.05 -3.14
C ALA A 191 -4.80 -16.21 -3.23
N MET A 192 -5.00 -15.47 -4.32
CA MET A 192 -6.19 -14.63 -4.49
C MET A 192 -7.47 -15.45 -4.60
N ARG A 193 -7.44 -16.58 -5.31
CA ARG A 193 -8.58 -17.50 -5.34
C ARG A 193 -8.94 -17.99 -3.95
N GLU A 194 -7.95 -18.37 -3.15
CA GLU A 194 -8.17 -18.83 -1.77
C GLU A 194 -8.77 -17.71 -0.88
N LEU A 195 -8.37 -16.45 -1.07
CA LEU A 195 -8.99 -15.32 -0.34
C LEU A 195 -10.45 -15.08 -0.77
N ILE A 196 -10.75 -15.23 -2.06
CA ILE A 196 -12.13 -15.16 -2.59
C ILE A 196 -12.98 -16.31 -2.05
N ASP A 197 -12.44 -17.53 -2.03
CA ASP A 197 -13.13 -18.74 -1.54
C ASP A 197 -13.42 -18.63 -0.02
N ARG A 198 -12.68 -17.79 0.71
CA ARG A 198 -12.93 -17.42 2.11
C ARG A 198 -13.89 -16.24 2.30
N ASP A 199 -14.53 -15.78 1.23
CA ASP A 199 -15.46 -14.65 1.20
C ASP A 199 -14.86 -13.32 1.70
N LEU A 200 -13.55 -13.13 1.51
CA LEU A 200 -12.93 -11.84 1.81
C LEU A 200 -13.29 -10.80 0.75
N PRO A 201 -13.30 -9.49 1.10
CA PRO A 201 -13.73 -8.42 0.20
C PRO A 201 -12.65 -8.07 -0.84
N VAL A 202 -12.09 -9.06 -1.52
CA VAL A 202 -11.05 -8.90 -2.57
C VAL A 202 -11.63 -9.18 -3.95
N GLY A 203 -11.14 -8.47 -4.97
CA GLY A 203 -11.44 -8.66 -6.38
C GLY A 203 -10.35 -9.43 -7.11
N MET A 204 -10.45 -9.46 -8.45
CA MET A 204 -9.42 -10.08 -9.29
C MET A 204 -8.19 -9.18 -9.39
N PRO A 205 -6.96 -9.72 -9.23
CA PRO A 205 -5.76 -8.91 -9.29
C PRO A 205 -5.43 -8.46 -10.72
N GLU A 206 -4.95 -7.23 -10.85
CA GLU A 206 -4.07 -6.84 -11.94
C GLU A 206 -2.66 -7.31 -11.60
N MET A 207 -1.89 -7.77 -12.60
CA MET A 207 -0.56 -8.34 -12.38
C MET A 207 0.43 -7.84 -13.41
N GLU A 208 1.65 -7.56 -12.95
CA GLU A 208 2.81 -7.29 -13.79
C GLU A 208 4.01 -8.10 -13.29
N THR A 209 4.92 -8.49 -14.18
CA THR A 209 6.13 -9.23 -13.80
C THR A 209 7.32 -8.78 -14.61
N PHE A 210 8.44 -8.55 -13.93
CA PHE A 210 9.68 -8.11 -14.56
C PHE A 210 10.90 -8.81 -13.93
N PRO A 211 11.98 -9.01 -14.70
CA PRO A 211 13.20 -9.60 -14.18
C PRO A 211 13.95 -8.63 -13.25
N ILE A 212 14.63 -9.17 -12.25
CA ILE A 212 15.55 -8.45 -11.37
C ILE A 212 16.90 -9.16 -11.38
N VAL A 213 17.97 -8.46 -10.95
CA VAL A 213 19.26 -9.13 -10.78
C VAL A 213 19.22 -10.07 -9.57
N ASP A 214 19.29 -11.37 -9.85
CA ASP A 214 19.28 -12.42 -8.84
C ASP A 214 20.53 -12.38 -7.94
N ARG A 215 20.31 -12.13 -6.65
CA ARG A 215 21.34 -12.08 -5.60
C ARG A 215 21.07 -13.04 -4.44
N CYS A 216 19.85 -13.54 -4.30
CA CYS A 216 19.48 -14.45 -3.21
C CYS A 216 18.55 -15.61 -3.60
N GLY A 217 18.30 -15.83 -4.88
CA GLY A 217 17.39 -16.86 -5.41
C GLY A 217 16.10 -16.31 -6.00
N ASN A 218 15.88 -14.99 -5.96
CA ASN A 218 14.75 -14.36 -6.65
C ASN A 218 15.26 -13.69 -7.94
N ALA A 219 14.78 -14.14 -9.10
CA ALA A 219 15.15 -13.57 -10.40
C ALA A 219 14.05 -12.68 -11.00
N PHE A 220 12.88 -12.64 -10.39
CA PHE A 220 11.73 -11.85 -10.83
C PHE A 220 11.05 -11.13 -9.67
N CYS A 221 10.45 -9.99 -9.98
CA CYS A 221 9.48 -9.30 -9.15
C CYS A 221 8.11 -9.38 -9.83
N THR A 222 7.12 -9.95 -9.14
CA THR A 222 5.73 -10.01 -9.57
C THR A 222 4.91 -9.06 -8.69
N LEU A 223 4.28 -8.08 -9.32
CA LEU A 223 3.37 -7.16 -8.65
C LEU A 223 1.93 -7.64 -8.83
N GLY A 224 1.16 -7.60 -7.75
CA GLY A 224 -0.28 -7.88 -7.76
C GLY A 224 -1.05 -6.76 -7.11
N LEU A 225 -1.83 -5.98 -7.87
CA LEU A 225 -2.76 -5.01 -7.32
C LEU A 225 -4.15 -5.64 -7.25
N ILE A 226 -4.61 -5.89 -6.03
CA ILE A 226 -5.85 -6.58 -5.73
C ILE A 226 -6.87 -5.54 -5.25
N PRO A 227 -7.86 -5.16 -6.06
CA PRO A 227 -8.88 -4.20 -5.62
C PRO A 227 -9.77 -4.83 -4.55
N LEU A 228 -10.29 -4.02 -3.62
CA LEU A 228 -11.30 -4.46 -2.68
C LEU A 228 -12.71 -4.33 -3.25
N ARG A 229 -13.62 -5.21 -2.80
CA ARG A 229 -15.06 -5.18 -3.08
C ARG A 229 -15.76 -4.50 -1.89
N LEU A 230 -15.85 -3.18 -1.92
CA LEU A 230 -16.40 -2.33 -0.86
C LEU A 230 -17.82 -1.84 -1.18
#